data_AF-A0A1J4RLE6-F1
#
_entry.id   AF-A0A1J4RLE6-F1
#
_cell.length_a   1.000
_cell.length_b   1.000
_cell.length_c   1.000
_cell.angle_alpha   90.00
_cell.angle_beta   90.00
_cell.angle_gamma   90.00
#
_symmetry.space_group_name_H-M   'P 1'
#
loop_
_entity.id
_entity.type
_entity.pdbx_description
1 polymer ?
#
loop_
_entity_poly.entity_id
_entity_poly.type
_entity_poly.pdbx_seq_one_letter_code
_entity_poly.pdbx_strand_id
1 'polypeptide(L)'
;MATPNANITISFTSVVTGADGEDTDSTIDLEVNEADQADGDTTFLFGDTAIYRVYKGSRIASISVINSAGTEKGVSTGNTAVITDEVVTFVASNTANTQHIVDSGLTATLVGGAGVGSISWTAGSSLLTGSLSDSETSPLVGVYLVSYTTRFDKRSLSNVTSPAGWPADEAYPVVVVVVGTLSS
;
A
#
# COMPACT_ATOMS: atom_id res chain seq x y z
N MET A 1 24.32 -29.56 7.61
CA MET A 1 23.16 -29.70 6.72
C MET A 1 22.96 -28.35 6.06
N ALA A 2 22.91 -28.31 4.73
CA ALA A 2 22.69 -27.06 4.00
C ALA A 2 21.28 -26.54 4.34
N THR A 3 21.21 -25.27 4.70
CA THR A 3 19.98 -24.52 5.01
C THR A 3 19.05 -24.54 3.79
N PRO A 4 17.71 -24.66 3.96
CA PRO A 4 16.79 -24.63 2.82
C PRO A 4 16.89 -23.29 2.10
N ASN A 5 17.23 -23.33 0.80
CA ASN A 5 17.31 -22.18 -0.11
C ASN A 5 15.93 -21.78 -0.68
N ALA A 6 14.84 -22.19 -0.02
CA ALA A 6 13.50 -21.86 -0.47
C ALA A 6 13.15 -20.42 -0.08
N ASN A 7 12.61 -19.69 -1.05
CA ASN A 7 12.14 -18.34 -0.84
C ASN A 7 10.89 -18.32 0.04
N ILE A 8 10.74 -17.29 0.86
CA ILE A 8 9.50 -16.92 1.51
C ILE A 8 8.81 -15.90 0.63
N THR A 9 7.51 -16.09 0.40
CA THR A 9 6.66 -15.10 -0.23
C THR A 9 5.76 -14.48 0.81
N ILE A 10 5.89 -13.17 1.04
CA ILE A 10 5.01 -12.45 1.97
C ILE A 10 3.78 -11.97 1.21
N SER A 11 2.61 -12.41 1.66
CA SER A 11 1.32 -12.00 1.13
C SER A 11 0.56 -11.19 2.16
N PHE A 12 0.05 -10.05 1.75
CA PHE A 12 -0.68 -9.14 2.63
C PHE A 12 -2.19 -9.24 2.40
N THR A 13 -2.94 -9.10 3.49
CA THR A 13 -4.35 -8.78 3.43
C THR A 13 -4.68 -7.81 4.55
N SER A 14 -5.57 -6.87 4.28
CA SER A 14 -6.01 -5.89 5.27
C SER A 14 -7.52 -5.99 5.49
N VAL A 15 -7.93 -5.75 6.74
CA VAL A 15 -9.34 -5.73 7.16
C VAL A 15 -9.55 -4.48 7.99
N VAL A 16 -10.60 -3.72 7.70
CA VAL A 16 -10.99 -2.56 8.51
C VAL A 16 -12.32 -2.86 9.18
N THR A 17 -12.36 -2.70 10.50
CA THR A 17 -13.52 -2.99 11.34
C THR A 17 -14.23 -1.71 11.76
N GLY A 18 -15.57 -1.72 11.70
CA GLY A 18 -16.42 -0.59 12.10
C GLY A 18 -16.91 0.33 10.97
N ALA A 19 -16.75 -0.06 9.69
CA ALA A 19 -17.19 0.77 8.57
C ALA A 19 -18.70 0.61 8.29
N ASP A 20 -19.45 1.72 8.42
CA ASP A 20 -20.72 1.93 7.73
C ASP A 20 -20.44 2.75 6.46
N GLY A 21 -20.20 2.08 5.33
CA GLY A 21 -20.07 2.71 4.01
C GLY A 21 -18.64 2.95 3.51
N GLU A 22 -18.53 3.05 2.19
CA GLU A 22 -17.30 3.29 1.42
C GLU A 22 -16.67 4.65 1.75
N ASP A 23 -15.92 4.73 2.85
CA ASP A 23 -15.08 5.90 3.13
C ASP A 23 -13.64 5.62 2.69
N THR A 24 -13.16 6.42 1.73
CA THR A 24 -11.81 6.34 1.16
C THR A 24 -10.70 6.63 2.18
N ASP A 25 -11.04 7.18 3.35
CA ASP A 25 -10.10 7.42 4.45
C ASP A 25 -10.07 6.28 5.49
N SER A 26 -10.74 5.16 5.19
CA SER A 26 -10.74 3.93 5.98
C SER A 26 -9.92 2.83 5.30
N THR A 27 -8.78 3.17 4.70
CA THR A 27 -7.93 2.24 3.94
C THR A 27 -6.66 1.86 4.71
N ILE A 28 -6.18 0.64 4.45
CA ILE A 28 -4.86 0.16 4.87
C ILE A 28 -4.19 -0.44 3.64
N ASP A 29 -3.01 0.07 3.32
CA ASP A 29 -2.16 -0.40 2.24
C ASP A 29 -0.81 -0.89 2.80
N LEU A 30 -0.22 -1.87 2.11
CA LEU A 30 0.87 -2.69 2.62
C LEU A 30 1.86 -3.00 1.49
N GLU A 31 3.15 -2.75 1.74
CA GLU A 31 4.20 -3.09 0.79
C GLU A 31 5.47 -3.57 1.47
N VAL A 32 6.23 -4.39 0.75
CA VAL A 32 7.68 -4.56 1.00
C VAL A 32 8.40 -3.61 0.06
N ASN A 33 9.27 -2.76 0.61
CA ASN A 33 10.04 -1.80 -0.16
C ASN A 33 11.53 -2.12 -0.08
N GLU A 34 12.21 -2.17 -1.23
CA GLU A 34 13.66 -2.44 -1.35
C GLU A 34 14.50 -1.48 -0.50
N ALA A 35 14.13 -0.20 -0.46
CA ALA A 35 14.86 0.83 0.28
C ALA A 35 14.86 0.61 1.80
N ASP A 36 14.00 -0.27 2.31
CA ASP A 36 13.92 -0.61 3.73
C ASP A 36 14.64 -1.93 4.06
N GLN A 37 15.09 -2.69 3.06
CA GLN A 37 15.80 -3.96 3.29
C GLN A 37 17.29 -3.73 3.44
N ALA A 38 17.96 -4.63 4.19
CA ALA A 38 19.38 -4.49 4.48
C ALA A 38 20.28 -4.65 3.23
N ASP A 39 19.83 -5.46 2.27
CA ASP A 39 20.52 -5.80 1.02
C ASP A 39 19.84 -5.21 -0.22
N GLY A 40 18.68 -4.56 -0.05
CA GLY A 40 17.89 -4.01 -1.15
C GLY A 40 17.09 -5.04 -1.94
N ASP A 41 16.96 -6.29 -1.46
CA ASP A 41 16.19 -7.35 -2.13
C ASP A 41 14.83 -7.56 -1.44
N THR A 42 13.79 -7.82 -2.21
CA THR A 42 12.46 -8.20 -1.71
C THR A 42 12.23 -9.72 -1.72
N THR A 43 13.26 -10.49 -2.06
CA THR A 43 13.30 -11.94 -1.98
C THR A 43 13.86 -12.35 -0.61
N PHE A 44 13.08 -13.11 0.15
CA PHE A 44 13.48 -13.51 1.50
C PHE A 44 13.70 -15.01 1.57
N LEU A 45 14.65 -15.47 2.38
CA LEU A 45 14.88 -16.86 2.74
C LEU A 45 14.43 -17.13 4.18
N PHE A 46 14.31 -18.42 4.54
CA PHE A 46 14.08 -18.80 5.92
C PHE A 46 15.16 -18.25 6.87
N GLY A 47 14.72 -17.61 7.95
CA GLY A 47 15.56 -16.93 8.92
C GLY A 47 15.79 -15.45 8.64
N ASP A 48 15.48 -14.96 7.44
CA ASP A 48 15.62 -13.54 7.12
C ASP A 48 14.64 -12.67 7.90
N THR A 49 14.95 -11.38 7.93
CA THR A 49 14.05 -10.35 8.45
C THR A 49 13.59 -9.49 7.30
N ALA A 50 12.28 -9.51 7.04
CA ALA A 50 11.65 -8.64 6.07
C ALA A 50 11.08 -7.40 6.75
N ILE A 51 11.32 -6.22 6.19
CA ILE A 51 10.67 -4.98 6.61
C ILE A 51 9.53 -4.67 5.63
N TYR A 52 8.36 -4.33 6.17
CA TYR A 52 7.23 -3.89 5.36
C TYR A 52 6.65 -2.60 5.93
N ARG A 53 6.04 -1.81 5.05
CA ARG A 53 5.39 -0.55 5.39
C ARG A 53 3.89 -0.77 5.52
N VAL A 54 3.30 -0.06 6.47
CA VAL A 54 1.85 0.02 6.65
C VAL A 54 1.42 1.45 6.47
N TYR A 55 0.73 1.72 5.37
CA TYR A 55 0.06 2.99 5.09
C TYR A 55 -1.37 2.89 5.63
N LYS A 56 -1.85 3.91 6.34
CA LYS A 56 -3.18 3.88 6.95
C LYS A 56 -3.88 5.22 6.86
N GLY A 57 -5.19 5.19 6.58
CA GLY A 57 -6.02 6.37 6.51
C GLY A 57 -6.13 7.05 7.88
N SER A 58 -6.52 8.32 7.89
CA SER A 58 -6.52 9.13 9.12
C SER A 58 -7.56 8.64 10.13
N ARG A 59 -8.59 7.92 9.67
CA ARG A 59 -9.62 7.30 10.51
C ARG A 59 -9.17 6.00 11.17
N ILE A 60 -8.02 5.42 10.80
CA ILE A 60 -7.50 4.20 11.43
C ILE A 60 -6.83 4.55 12.76
N ALA A 61 -7.56 4.38 13.86
CA ALA A 61 -7.10 4.69 15.21
C ALA A 61 -6.05 3.71 15.72
N SER A 62 -6.17 2.44 15.35
CA SER A 62 -5.26 1.39 15.81
C SER A 62 -5.12 0.27 14.78
N ILE A 63 -3.98 -0.42 14.86
CA ILE A 63 -3.64 -1.56 14.01
C ILE A 63 -3.25 -2.75 14.88
N SER A 64 -3.83 -3.91 14.58
CA SER A 64 -3.39 -5.22 15.04
C SER A 64 -2.85 -6.02 13.86
N VAL A 65 -1.86 -6.88 14.09
CA VAL A 65 -1.28 -7.73 13.05
C VAL A 65 -1.34 -9.19 13.47
N ILE A 66 -1.75 -10.05 12.53
CA ILE A 66 -1.77 -11.49 12.68
C ILE A 66 -0.96 -12.07 11.52
N ASN A 67 0.00 -12.94 11.81
CA ASN A 67 0.86 -13.55 10.80
C ASN A 67 0.81 -15.08 10.88
N SER A 68 0.92 -15.77 9.75
CA SER A 68 0.86 -17.24 9.70
C SER A 68 2.14 -17.93 10.18
N ALA A 69 3.29 -17.24 10.14
CA ALA A 69 4.58 -17.74 10.59
C ALA A 69 5.52 -16.59 10.95
N GLY A 70 6.51 -16.87 11.80
CA GLY A 70 7.50 -15.90 12.26
C GLY A 70 7.00 -14.99 13.39
N THR A 71 7.79 -13.97 13.70
CA THR A 71 7.52 -12.99 14.75
C THR A 71 7.42 -11.61 14.13
N GLU A 72 6.27 -10.98 14.33
CA GLU A 72 5.99 -9.60 13.91
C GLU A 72 6.40 -8.59 15.00
N LYS A 73 6.94 -7.45 14.58
CA LYS A 73 7.23 -6.33 15.48
C LYS A 73 7.14 -4.96 14.78
N GLY A 74 6.59 -3.97 15.49
CA GLY A 74 6.71 -2.57 15.10
C GLY A 74 8.17 -2.05 15.17
N VAL A 75 8.64 -1.41 14.11
CA VAL A 75 10.01 -0.89 13.97
C VAL A 75 10.05 0.61 14.20
N SER A 76 9.24 1.37 13.47
CA SER A 76 9.11 2.83 13.62
C SER A 76 7.72 3.29 13.18
N THR A 77 7.27 4.42 13.70
CA THR A 77 5.93 4.96 13.40
C THR A 77 6.02 6.38 12.86
N GLY A 78 5.09 6.77 11.99
CA GLY A 78 4.97 8.13 11.47
C GLY A 78 6.11 8.53 10.52
N ASN A 79 6.68 7.57 9.79
CA ASN A 79 7.65 7.86 8.74
C ASN A 79 6.93 8.53 7.56
N THR A 80 7.68 9.26 6.73
CA THR A 80 7.16 9.90 5.52
C THR A 80 7.96 9.51 4.30
N ALA A 81 7.28 9.28 3.17
CA ALA A 81 7.90 9.17 1.85
C ALA A 81 7.28 10.19 0.90
N VAL A 82 8.09 10.69 -0.03
CA VAL A 82 7.61 11.49 -1.16
C VAL A 82 7.48 10.57 -2.34
N ILE A 83 6.27 10.42 -2.85
CA ILE A 83 5.98 9.78 -4.13
C ILE A 83 6.11 10.84 -5.21
N THR A 84 6.88 10.53 -6.25
CA THR A 84 7.17 11.46 -7.35
C THR A 84 6.70 10.88 -8.66
N ASP A 85 6.03 11.71 -9.45
CA ASP A 85 5.61 11.40 -10.82
C ASP A 85 4.81 10.09 -10.96
N GLU A 86 3.93 9.80 -9.99
CA GLU A 86 2.98 8.70 -10.13
C GLU A 86 2.00 9.03 -11.26
N VAL A 87 1.82 8.08 -12.18
CA VAL A 87 0.87 8.21 -13.28
C VAL A 87 -0.52 7.82 -12.78
N VAL A 88 -1.41 8.82 -12.67
CA VAL A 88 -2.83 8.60 -12.34
C VAL A 88 -3.70 8.88 -13.55
N THR A 89 -4.59 7.95 -13.86
CA THR A 89 -5.48 8.02 -15.03
C THR A 89 -6.94 8.10 -14.61
N PHE A 90 -7.64 9.11 -15.09
CA PHE A 90 -9.09 9.26 -15.02
C PHE A 90 -9.69 8.71 -16.30
N VAL A 91 -10.61 7.75 -16.21
CA VAL A 91 -11.30 7.17 -17.37
C VAL A 91 -12.78 7.14 -17.07
N ALA A 92 -13.57 7.95 -17.79
CA ALA A 92 -15.03 7.99 -17.65
C ALA A 92 -15.55 8.16 -16.21
N SER A 93 -14.70 8.68 -15.30
CA SER A 93 -14.98 8.92 -13.90
C SER A 93 -14.17 10.12 -13.42
N ASN A 94 -14.77 10.93 -12.54
CA ASN A 94 -14.10 12.05 -11.89
C ASN A 94 -13.22 11.64 -10.71
N THR A 95 -13.14 10.34 -10.41
CA THR A 95 -12.28 9.76 -9.41
C THR A 95 -11.17 8.92 -10.05
N ALA A 96 -10.00 8.96 -9.43
CA ALA A 96 -8.91 8.04 -9.70
C ALA A 96 -8.15 7.75 -8.40
N ASN A 97 -7.53 6.58 -8.30
CA ASN A 97 -6.81 6.18 -7.10
C ASN A 97 -5.31 6.36 -7.27
N THR A 98 -4.66 6.82 -6.22
CA THR A 98 -3.20 6.74 -6.07
C THR A 98 -2.81 5.38 -5.51
N GLN A 99 -1.54 4.99 -5.69
CA GLN A 99 -0.97 3.76 -5.13
C GLN A 99 -1.02 3.77 -3.60
N HIS A 100 -0.66 4.90 -2.99
CA HIS A 100 -0.71 5.08 -1.54
C HIS A 100 -1.62 6.23 -1.14
N ILE A 101 -1.84 6.35 0.16
CA ILE A 101 -2.64 7.41 0.75
C ILE A 101 -1.92 8.76 0.59
N VAL A 102 -2.69 9.79 0.18
CA VAL A 102 -2.21 11.16 0.02
C VAL A 102 -2.40 11.91 1.35
N ASP A 103 -1.32 12.09 2.11
CA ASP A 103 -1.36 12.84 3.36
C ASP A 103 -1.22 14.35 3.16
N SER A 104 -0.32 14.77 2.26
CA SER A 104 -0.06 16.20 2.02
C SER A 104 0.75 16.44 0.75
N GLY A 105 0.87 17.72 0.37
CA GLY A 105 1.83 18.14 -0.66
C GLY A 105 1.48 17.67 -2.08
N LEU A 106 0.21 17.38 -2.36
CA LEU A 106 -0.20 16.96 -3.70
C LEU A 106 0.11 18.05 -4.73
N THR A 107 0.87 17.68 -5.74
CA THR A 107 1.01 18.41 -6.99
C THR A 107 0.54 17.51 -8.13
N ALA A 108 -0.05 18.09 -9.16
CA ALA A 108 -0.57 17.35 -10.30
C ALA A 108 -0.27 18.12 -11.59
N THR A 109 0.35 17.43 -12.54
CA THR A 109 0.67 17.96 -13.88
C THR A 109 -0.06 17.14 -14.92
N LEU A 110 -0.93 17.77 -15.71
CA LEU A 110 -1.60 17.12 -16.83
C LEU A 110 -0.57 16.78 -17.91
N VAL A 111 -0.44 15.50 -18.25
CA VAL A 111 0.48 15.02 -19.30
C VAL A 111 -0.25 14.49 -20.53
N GLY A 112 -1.55 14.27 -20.43
CA GLY A 112 -2.39 13.90 -21.58
C GLY A 112 -3.87 13.96 -21.23
N GLY A 113 -4.70 14.24 -22.24
CA GLY A 113 -6.15 14.30 -22.08
C GLY A 113 -6.76 15.61 -22.55
N ALA A 114 -8.04 15.56 -22.90
CA ALA A 114 -8.86 16.74 -23.17
C ALA A 114 -9.82 16.97 -21.99
N GLY A 115 -10.38 18.17 -21.83
CA GLY A 115 -11.55 18.44 -20.97
C GLY A 115 -11.40 18.19 -19.46
N VAL A 116 -10.19 17.95 -18.95
CA VAL A 116 -9.93 17.65 -17.53
C VAL A 116 -9.61 18.93 -16.74
N GLY A 117 -10.26 19.08 -15.58
CA GLY A 117 -10.10 20.25 -14.70
C GLY A 117 -8.89 20.17 -13.75
N SER A 118 -8.83 21.10 -12.80
CA SER A 118 -7.88 21.00 -11.68
C SER A 118 -8.12 19.72 -10.87
N ILE A 119 -7.05 19.11 -10.38
CA ILE A 119 -7.10 17.98 -9.44
C ILE A 119 -7.17 18.49 -8.01
N SER A 120 -8.05 17.90 -7.22
CA SER A 120 -8.05 17.98 -5.76
C SER A 120 -7.99 16.57 -5.17
N TRP A 121 -7.74 16.46 -3.87
CA TRP A 121 -7.92 15.20 -3.16
C TRP A 121 -8.94 15.37 -2.05
N THR A 122 -9.73 14.32 -1.87
CA THR A 122 -10.44 14.03 -0.62
C THR A 122 -9.58 13.06 0.17
N ALA A 123 -9.61 13.11 1.50
CA ALA A 123 -8.75 12.30 2.36
C ALA A 123 -8.68 10.82 1.93
N GLY A 124 -7.51 10.20 2.09
CA GLY A 124 -7.25 8.82 1.66
C GLY A 124 -6.47 8.72 0.34
N SER A 125 -6.78 7.69 -0.45
CA SER A 125 -6.10 7.37 -1.72
C SER A 125 -6.88 7.79 -2.98
N SER A 126 -7.96 8.57 -2.83
CA SER A 126 -8.82 8.97 -3.96
C SER A 126 -8.60 10.43 -4.35
N LEU A 127 -8.23 10.64 -5.61
CA LEU A 127 -8.16 11.95 -6.26
C LEU A 127 -9.47 12.29 -6.95
N LEU A 128 -9.80 13.58 -6.99
CA LEU A 128 -10.96 14.14 -7.67
C LEU A 128 -10.51 15.10 -8.76
N THR A 129 -11.21 15.11 -9.90
CA THR A 129 -11.07 16.16 -10.91
C THR A 129 -12.32 17.01 -11.00
N GLY A 130 -12.13 18.34 -11.10
CA GLY A 130 -13.22 19.33 -11.04
C GLY A 130 -14.06 19.44 -12.30
N SER A 131 -13.72 18.77 -13.40
CA SER A 131 -14.50 18.81 -14.63
C SER A 131 -14.30 17.56 -15.46
N LEU A 132 -15.31 16.71 -15.48
CA LEU A 132 -15.56 15.74 -16.54
C LEU A 132 -17.03 15.85 -16.91
N SER A 133 -17.30 16.22 -18.15
CA SER A 133 -18.62 16.05 -18.72
C SER A 133 -18.74 14.58 -19.15
N ASP A 134 -19.54 13.80 -18.43
CA ASP A 134 -19.90 12.43 -18.81
C ASP A 134 -20.54 12.44 -20.19
N SER A 135 -19.76 12.05 -21.20
CA SER A 135 -20.27 11.71 -22.51
C SER A 135 -19.87 10.27 -22.79
N GLU A 136 -20.81 9.34 -22.59
CA GLU A 136 -20.68 7.89 -22.86
C GLU A 136 -20.11 7.59 -24.27
N THR A 137 -20.26 8.51 -25.22
CA THR A 137 -19.82 8.35 -26.62
C THR A 137 -18.37 8.73 -26.87
N SER A 138 -17.66 9.29 -25.88
CA SER A 138 -16.23 9.65 -25.96
C SER A 138 -15.70 9.79 -24.53
N PRO A 139 -15.28 8.69 -23.87
CA PRO A 139 -14.78 8.77 -22.51
C PRO A 139 -13.55 9.69 -22.49
N LEU A 140 -13.67 10.80 -21.78
CA LEU A 140 -12.56 11.70 -21.55
C LEU A 140 -11.55 10.99 -20.66
N VAL A 141 -10.32 10.91 -21.16
CA VAL A 141 -9.17 10.34 -20.45
C VAL A 141 -8.30 11.49 -20.00
N GLY A 142 -8.05 11.59 -18.70
CA GLY A 142 -7.08 12.51 -18.13
C GLY A 142 -5.92 11.75 -17.51
N VAL A 143 -4.70 12.05 -17.92
CA VAL A 143 -3.47 11.44 -17.40
C VAL A 143 -2.66 12.51 -16.69
N TYR A 144 -2.40 12.30 -15.41
CA TYR A 144 -1.61 13.20 -14.58
C TYR A 144 -0.36 12.50 -14.07
N LEU A 145 0.73 13.26 -14.01
CA LEU A 145 1.83 12.97 -13.09
C LEU A 145 1.51 13.66 -11.78
N VAL A 146 1.36 12.88 -10.72
CA VAL A 146 1.14 13.40 -9.37
C VAL A 146 2.32 13.13 -8.49
N SER A 147 2.63 14.08 -7.61
CA SER A 147 3.59 13.89 -6.54
C SER A 147 2.92 14.25 -5.22
N TYR A 148 3.17 13.47 -4.18
CA TYR A 148 2.57 13.68 -2.86
C TYR A 148 3.44 13.08 -1.76
N THR A 149 3.17 13.52 -0.53
CA THR A 149 3.76 12.91 0.66
C THR A 149 2.76 11.91 1.25
N THR A 150 3.27 10.72 1.59
CA THR A 150 2.53 9.67 2.27
C THR A 150 3.20 9.31 3.59
N ARG A 151 2.42 8.86 4.58
CA ARG A 151 2.87 8.43 5.90
C ARG A 151 2.72 6.93 6.08
N PHE A 152 3.70 6.33 6.76
CA PHE A 152 3.69 4.91 7.03
C PHE A 152 4.39 4.53 8.33
N ASP A 153 3.97 3.40 8.88
CA ASP A 153 4.65 2.72 9.98
C ASP A 153 5.50 1.58 9.39
N LYS A 154 6.74 1.41 9.87
CA LYS A 154 7.59 0.26 9.52
C LYS A 154 7.35 -0.87 10.49
N ARG A 155 7.24 -2.08 9.96
CA ARG A 155 7.09 -3.32 10.73
C ARG A 155 8.06 -4.34 10.20
N SER A 156 8.46 -5.28 11.04
CA SER A 156 9.33 -6.38 10.65
C SER A 156 8.66 -7.73 10.88
N LEU A 157 8.99 -8.67 9.99
CA LEU A 157 8.69 -10.08 10.14
C LEU A 157 10.01 -10.84 10.16
N SER A 158 10.27 -11.55 11.26
CA SER A 158 11.55 -12.24 11.48
C SER A 158 11.33 -13.67 11.95
N ASN A 159 12.39 -14.47 11.98
CA ASN A 159 12.37 -15.84 12.51
C ASN A 159 11.33 -16.75 11.83
N VAL A 160 11.04 -16.53 10.55
CA VAL A 160 10.24 -17.48 9.77
C VAL A 160 11.09 -18.74 9.55
N THR A 161 10.57 -19.88 9.98
CA THR A 161 11.23 -21.18 9.83
C THR A 161 10.48 -22.07 8.87
N SER A 162 11.23 -23.00 8.25
CA SER A 162 10.64 -23.99 7.36
C SER A 162 9.68 -24.92 8.13
N PRO A 163 8.43 -25.09 7.67
CA PRO A 163 7.52 -26.06 8.27
C PRO A 163 8.06 -27.48 8.18
N ALA A 164 7.71 -28.30 9.15
CA ALA A 164 8.08 -29.71 9.13
C ALA A 164 7.48 -30.41 7.89
N GLY A 165 8.35 -31.02 7.07
CA GLY A 165 7.94 -31.73 5.86
C GLY A 165 7.73 -30.84 4.62
N TRP A 166 8.01 -29.54 4.69
CA TRP A 166 7.98 -28.67 3.52
C TRP A 166 9.14 -28.99 2.56
N PRO A 167 8.91 -29.04 1.24
CA PRO A 167 9.98 -29.28 0.27
C PRO A 167 11.05 -28.18 0.32
N ALA A 168 12.32 -28.57 0.20
CA ALA A 168 13.45 -27.64 0.35
C ALA A 168 13.62 -26.65 -0.82
N ASP A 169 12.95 -26.91 -1.94
CA ASP A 169 13.00 -26.18 -3.20
C ASP A 169 11.68 -25.44 -3.53
N GLU A 170 10.66 -25.52 -2.67
CA GLU A 170 9.39 -24.84 -2.86
C GLU A 170 9.26 -23.58 -2.02
N ALA A 171 8.83 -22.49 -2.65
CA ALA A 171 8.58 -21.24 -1.94
C ALA A 171 7.47 -21.39 -0.89
N TYR A 172 7.68 -20.84 0.31
CA TYR A 172 6.70 -20.91 1.39
C TYR A 172 5.93 -19.60 1.54
N PRO A 173 4.58 -19.61 1.43
CA PRO A 173 3.79 -18.41 1.59
C PRO A 173 3.61 -18.07 3.08
N VAL A 174 3.94 -16.83 3.44
CA VAL A 174 3.60 -16.25 4.74
C VAL A 174 2.52 -15.21 4.55
N VAL A 175 1.40 -15.38 5.24
CA VAL A 175 0.27 -14.45 5.18
C VAL A 175 0.36 -13.52 6.38
N VAL A 176 0.32 -12.22 6.11
CA VAL A 176 0.24 -11.16 7.10
C VAL A 176 -1.12 -10.46 6.94
N VAL A 177 -1.95 -10.59 7.98
CA VAL A 177 -3.26 -9.96 8.10
C VAL A 177 -3.11 -8.72 8.97
N VAL A 178 -3.46 -7.55 8.44
CA VAL A 178 -3.44 -6.28 9.19
C VAL A 178 -4.87 -5.84 9.44
N VAL A 179 -5.23 -5.72 10.70
CA VAL A 179 -6.58 -5.34 11.14
C VAL A 179 -6.57 -3.91 11.66
N GLY A 180 -7.27 -3.03 10.96
CA GLY A 180 -7.53 -1.64 11.37
C GLY A 180 -8.81 -1.52 12.18
N THR A 181 -8.79 -0.67 13.21
CA THR A 181 -9.99 -0.23 13.93
C THR A 181 -10.19 1.25 13.70
N LEU A 182 -11.41 1.65 13.32
CA LEU A 182 -11.74 3.06 13.11
C LEU A 182 -11.80 3.85 14.42
N SER A 183 -11.46 5.14 14.35
CA SER A 183 -11.78 6.10 15.41
C SER A 183 -13.29 6.31 15.46
N SER A 184 -13.87 6.19 16.66
CA SER A 184 -15.27 6.54 16.95
C SER A 184 -15.56 8.02 16.75
#